data_AF-A0A355WQK4-F1
#
_entry.id   AF-A0A355WQK4-F1
#
_cell.length_a   1.000
_cell.length_b   1.000
_cell.length_c   1.000
_cell.angle_alpha   90.00
_cell.angle_beta   90.00
_cell.angle_gamma   90.00
#
_symmetry.space_group_name_H-M   'P 1'
#
loop_
_entity.id
_entity.type
_entity.pdbx_description
1 polymer ?
#
loop_
_entity_poly.entity_id
_entity_poly.type
_entity_poly.pdbx_seq_one_letter_code
_entity_poly.pdbx_strand_id
1 'polypeptide(L)'
;THFNHMGAWVVLLFLVTPALIAIPVSLTPKRFLSMPEGEYSLRHFAKLFTSPDWLSSFFQSAVIGLSTAALATVLGTLCAIGLWRVSSKYSEVVRAFLLLPMVIPQIISAMAFYRLWVPLGLLDTYAGM
;
A
#
# COMPACT_ATOMS: atom_id res chain seq x y z
N THR A 1 -17.15 0.80 32.38
CA THR A 1 -16.01 0.52 31.48
C THR A 1 -16.17 -0.77 30.67
N HIS A 2 -16.83 -1.83 31.16
CA HIS A 2 -17.03 -3.10 30.42
C HIS A 2 -17.86 -2.99 29.13
N PHE A 3 -18.89 -2.13 29.09
CA PHE A 3 -19.74 -1.94 27.91
C PHE A 3 -18.96 -1.45 26.67
N ASN A 4 -17.94 -0.61 26.87
CA ASN A 4 -17.13 -0.06 25.78
C ASN A 4 -16.20 -1.12 25.14
N HIS A 5 -15.69 -2.05 25.94
CA HIS A 5 -14.84 -3.14 25.44
C HIS A 5 -15.66 -4.11 24.59
N MET A 6 -16.87 -4.45 25.03
CA MET A 6 -17.79 -5.32 24.27
C MET A 6 -18.11 -4.71 22.90
N GLY A 7 -18.45 -3.41 22.85
CA GLY A 7 -18.69 -2.69 21.60
C GLY A 7 -17.46 -2.67 20.68
N ALA A 8 -16.27 -2.42 21.23
CA ALA A 8 -15.02 -2.47 20.45
C ALA A 8 -14.77 -3.86 19.83
N TRP A 9 -15.01 -4.94 20.58
CA TRP A 9 -14.87 -6.30 20.07
C TRP A 9 -15.85 -6.62 18.94
N VAL A 10 -17.10 -6.18 19.05
CA VAL A 10 -18.10 -6.37 17.97
C VAL A 10 -17.69 -5.62 16.70
N VAL A 11 -17.23 -4.38 16.82
CA VAL A 11 -16.75 -3.60 15.67
C VAL A 11 -15.52 -4.24 15.03
N LEU A 12 -14.54 -4.68 15.84
CA LEU A 12 -13.36 -5.38 15.35
C LEU A 12 -13.73 -6.65 14.59
N LEU A 13 -14.62 -7.48 15.14
CA LEU A 13 -15.09 -8.68 14.47
C LEU A 13 -15.80 -8.36 13.16
N PHE A 14 -16.68 -7.35 13.15
CA PHE A 14 -17.38 -6.91 11.94
C PHE A 14 -16.41 -6.45 10.84
N LEU A 15 -15.35 -5.70 11.19
CA LEU A 15 -14.34 -5.21 10.25
C LEU A 15 -13.41 -6.34 9.75
N VAL A 16 -13.06 -7.31 10.59
CA VAL A 16 -12.15 -8.41 10.25
C VAL A 16 -12.87 -9.53 9.47
N THR A 17 -14.15 -9.77 9.75
CA THR A 17 -14.95 -10.81 9.08
C THR A 17 -14.85 -10.83 7.55
N PRO A 18 -15.02 -9.70 6.82
CA PRO A 18 -14.89 -9.73 5.35
C PRO A 18 -13.48 -10.09 4.88
N ALA A 19 -12.44 -9.72 5.63
CA ALA A 19 -11.07 -10.13 5.31
C ALA A 19 -10.85 -11.64 5.53
N LEU A 20 -11.53 -12.24 6.51
CA LEU A 20 -11.45 -13.69 6.77
C LEU A 20 -12.06 -14.53 5.64
N ILE A 21 -12.94 -13.98 4.81
CA ILE A 21 -13.50 -14.66 3.62
C ILE A 21 -12.38 -15.03 2.63
N ALA A 22 -11.24 -14.33 2.63
CA ALA A 22 -10.10 -14.66 1.79
C ALA A 22 -9.50 -16.05 2.11
N ILE A 23 -9.60 -16.52 3.36
CA ILE A 23 -9.03 -17.80 3.79
C ILE A 23 -9.71 -18.99 3.09
N PRO A 24 -11.04 -19.22 3.21
CA PRO A 24 -11.69 -20.35 2.54
C PRO A 24 -11.60 -20.26 1.02
N VAL A 25 -11.63 -19.05 0.46
CA VAL A 25 -11.48 -18.82 -0.98
C VAL A 25 -10.07 -19.22 -1.47
N SER A 26 -9.02 -18.93 -0.69
CA SER A 26 -7.64 -19.30 -1.03
C SER A 26 -7.40 -20.81 -1.12
N LEU A 27 -8.28 -21.60 -0.49
CA LEU A 27 -8.22 -23.06 -0.46
C LEU A 27 -9.10 -23.70 -1.55
N THR A 28 -9.67 -22.94 -2.47
CA THR A 28 -10.55 -23.47 -3.52
C THR A 28 -9.75 -23.79 -4.79
N PRO A 29 -9.98 -24.94 -5.47
CA PRO A 29 -9.26 -25.32 -6.69
C PRO A 29 -9.62 -24.46 -7.92
N LYS A 30 -10.74 -23.73 -7.85
CA LYS A 30 -11.27 -22.87 -8.92
C LYS A 30 -10.39 -21.62 -9.08
N ARG A 31 -10.27 -21.12 -10.32
CA ARG A 31 -9.48 -19.93 -10.69
C ARG A 31 -10.23 -18.60 -10.45
N PHE A 32 -11.47 -18.67 -9.97
CA PHE A 32 -12.36 -17.54 -9.76
C PHE A 32 -12.90 -17.55 -8.32
N LEU A 33 -13.33 -16.39 -7.83
CA LEU A 33 -13.96 -16.23 -6.51
C LEU A 33 -15.20 -17.13 -6.43
N SER A 34 -15.06 -18.23 -5.70
CA SER A 34 -16.12 -19.20 -5.48
C SER A 34 -15.96 -19.75 -4.08
N MET A 35 -17.09 -20.01 -3.42
CA MET A 35 -17.05 -20.68 -2.12
C MET A 35 -16.53 -22.11 -2.29
N PRO A 36 -15.77 -22.63 -1.31
CA PRO A 36 -15.25 -23.99 -1.36
C PRO A 36 -16.41 -24.99 -1.37
N GLU A 37 -16.61 -25.66 -2.49
CA GLU A 37 -17.56 -26.76 -2.66
C GLU A 37 -16.77 -28.07 -2.62
N GLY A 38 -16.72 -28.71 -1.45
CA GLY A 38 -16.15 -30.05 -1.27
C GLY A 38 -14.62 -30.12 -1.15
N GLU A 39 -13.88 -29.74 -2.18
CA GLU A 39 -12.43 -30.01 -2.26
C GLU A 39 -11.57 -28.82 -1.81
N TYR A 40 -10.67 -29.08 -0.86
CA TYR A 40 -9.60 -28.14 -0.49
C TYR A 40 -8.38 -28.33 -1.39
N SER A 41 -7.80 -27.22 -1.87
CA SER A 41 -6.65 -27.23 -2.76
C SER A 41 -5.62 -26.18 -2.34
N LEU A 42 -4.35 -26.60 -2.22
CA LEU A 42 -3.21 -25.73 -1.98
C LEU A 42 -2.58 -25.20 -3.28
N ARG A 43 -3.28 -25.33 -4.42
CA ARG A 43 -2.76 -24.96 -5.74
C ARG A 43 -2.31 -23.51 -5.81
N HIS A 44 -3.05 -22.57 -5.23
CA HIS A 44 -2.70 -21.15 -5.24
C HIS A 44 -1.43 -20.87 -4.44
N PHE A 45 -1.25 -21.54 -3.30
CA PHE A 45 -0.01 -21.47 -2.52
C PHE A 45 1.17 -22.08 -3.28
N ALA A 46 1.00 -23.25 -3.90
CA ALA A 46 2.04 -23.87 -4.72
C ALA A 46 2.40 -22.97 -5.92
N LYS A 47 1.43 -22.30 -6.53
CA LYS A 47 1.65 -21.38 -7.65
C LYS A 47 2.45 -20.14 -7.24
N LEU A 48 2.28 -19.66 -6.01
CA LEU A 48 3.05 -18.54 -5.46
C LEU A 48 4.56 -18.80 -5.53
N PHE A 49 4.99 -20.03 -5.22
CA PHE A 49 6.42 -20.40 -5.17
C PHE A 49 6.96 -21.01 -6.47
N THR A 50 6.10 -21.54 -7.33
CA THR A 50 6.51 -22.17 -8.60
C THR A 50 6.49 -21.21 -9.79
N SER A 51 5.75 -20.11 -9.71
CA SER A 51 5.65 -19.14 -10.80
C SER A 51 6.75 -18.07 -10.69
N PRO A 52 7.66 -17.96 -11.67
CA PRO A 52 8.70 -16.95 -11.66
C PRO A 52 8.13 -15.53 -11.70
N ASP A 53 6.99 -15.31 -12.34
CA ASP A 53 6.31 -14.01 -12.38
C ASP A 53 5.79 -13.57 -11.01
N TRP A 54 5.28 -14.51 -10.20
CA TRP A 54 4.82 -14.21 -8.84
C TRP A 54 5.99 -13.85 -7.93
N LEU A 55 7.08 -14.63 -8.01
CA LEU A 55 8.29 -14.35 -7.24
C LEU A 55 8.91 -13.01 -7.64
N SER A 56 9.05 -12.75 -8.95
CA SER A 56 9.64 -11.49 -9.44
C SER A 56 8.79 -10.29 -9.05
N SER A 57 7.46 -10.38 -9.15
CA SER A 57 6.54 -9.30 -8.75
C SER A 57 6.55 -9.04 -7.25
N PHE A 58 6.67 -10.11 -6.45
CA PHE A 58 6.81 -10.01 -5.00
C PHE A 58 8.09 -9.26 -4.60
N PHE A 59 9.24 -9.64 -5.17
CA PHE A 59 10.51 -8.97 -4.89
C PHE A 59 10.53 -7.53 -5.39
N GLN A 60 9.98 -7.26 -6.57
CA GLN A 60 9.83 -5.89 -7.08
C GLN A 60 9.02 -5.03 -6.11
N SER A 61 7.85 -5.50 -5.68
CA SER A 61 7.00 -4.77 -4.73
C SER A 61 7.70 -4.55 -3.38
N ALA A 62 8.45 -5.54 -2.89
CA ALA A 62 9.20 -5.41 -1.65
C ALA A 62 10.32 -4.36 -1.75
N VAL A 63 11.10 -4.37 -2.83
CA VAL A 63 12.18 -3.41 -3.06
C VAL A 63 11.62 -1.99 -3.21
N ILE A 64 10.57 -1.82 -4.03
CA ILE A 64 9.90 -0.53 -4.22
C ILE A 64 9.35 -0.04 -2.89
N GLY A 65 8.51 -0.84 -2.23
CA GLY A 65 7.85 -0.45 -0.98
C GLY A 65 8.82 -0.09 0.14
N LEU A 66 9.88 -0.90 0.35
CA LEU A 66 10.86 -0.63 1.40
C LEU A 66 11.71 0.60 1.11
N SER A 67 12.17 0.77 -0.14
CA SER A 67 12.97 1.93 -0.51
C SER A 67 12.18 3.23 -0.41
N THR A 68 10.94 3.25 -0.91
CA THR A 68 10.04 4.40 -0.78
C THR A 68 9.71 4.69 0.68
N ALA A 69 9.39 3.68 1.49
CA ALA A 69 9.07 3.87 2.91
C ALA A 69 10.27 4.44 3.69
N ALA A 70 11.48 3.93 3.44
CA ALA A 70 12.70 4.43 4.07
C ALA A 70 12.96 5.89 3.69
N LEU A 71 12.94 6.22 2.39
CA LEU A 71 13.17 7.58 1.90
C LEU A 71 12.12 8.56 2.41
N ALA A 72 10.84 8.20 2.33
CA ALA A 72 9.73 9.05 2.80
C ALA A 72 9.82 9.29 4.31
N THR A 73 10.16 8.27 5.09
CA THR A 73 10.30 8.40 6.55
C THR A 73 11.48 9.30 6.92
N VAL A 74 12.64 9.11 6.28
CA VAL A 74 13.82 9.93 6.55
C VAL A 74 13.57 11.38 6.17
N LEU A 75 13.13 11.65 4.94
CA LEU A 75 12.87 13.01 4.46
C LEU A 75 11.73 13.68 5.24
N GLY A 76 10.64 12.95 5.52
CA GLY A 76 9.52 13.44 6.31
C GLY A 76 9.91 13.77 7.74
N THR A 77 10.72 12.92 8.39
CA THR A 77 11.21 13.16 9.76
C THR A 77 12.15 14.36 9.80
N LEU A 78 13.10 14.46 8.86
CA LEU A 78 13.99 15.62 8.75
C LEU A 78 13.21 16.92 8.52
N CYS A 79 12.20 16.88 7.66
CA CYS A 79 11.31 18.01 7.41
C CYS A 79 10.53 18.40 8.66
N ALA A 80 9.94 17.43 9.37
CA ALA A 80 9.20 17.67 10.60
C ALA A 80 10.08 18.31 11.70
N ILE A 81 11.30 17.80 11.89
CA ILE A 81 12.28 18.37 12.83
C ILE A 81 12.67 19.80 12.42
N GLY A 82 12.95 20.03 11.13
CA GLY A 82 13.29 21.35 10.60
C GLY A 82 12.18 22.37 10.82
N LEU A 83 10.94 22.01 10.52
CA LEU A 83 9.77 22.87 10.72
C LEU A 83 9.53 23.16 12.20
N TRP A 84 9.71 22.16 13.07
CA TRP A 84 9.58 22.34 14.52
C TRP A 84 10.64 23.28 15.09
N ARG A 85 11.89 23.18 14.60
CA ARG A 85 13.01 23.98 15.13
C ARG A 85 12.97 25.45 14.69
N VAL A 86 12.51 25.74 13.47
CA VAL A 86 12.47 27.11 12.93
C VAL A 86 11.24 27.89 13.43
N SER A 87 10.11 27.21 13.69
CA SER A 87 8.86 27.74 14.29
C SER A 87 8.56 29.22 13.94
N SER A 88 8.51 29.52 12.64
CA SER A 88 8.36 30.87 12.10
C SER A 88 7.14 30.96 11.19
N LYS A 89 6.70 32.15 10.80
CA LYS A 89 5.59 32.32 9.85
C LYS A 89 5.82 31.56 8.52
N TYR A 90 7.08 31.40 8.13
CA TYR A 90 7.46 30.61 6.95
C TYR A 90 7.25 29.10 7.12
N SER A 91 7.36 28.54 8.32
CA SER A 91 7.12 27.11 8.54
C SER A 91 5.64 26.74 8.35
N GLU A 92 4.72 27.67 8.63
CA GLU A 92 3.29 27.46 8.34
C GLU A 92 2.99 27.46 6.84
N VAL A 93 3.66 28.32 6.06
CA VAL A 93 3.53 28.31 4.59
C VAL A 93 4.06 26.99 4.00
N VAL A 94 5.21 26.52 4.48
CA VAL A 94 5.78 25.23 4.02
C VAL A 94 4.87 24.06 4.40
N ARG A 95 4.31 24.04 5.62
CA ARG A 95 3.32 23.03 6.03
C ARG A 95 2.11 23.02 5.11
N ALA A 96 1.54 24.20 4.83
CA ALA A 96 0.40 24.30 3.91
C ALA A 96 0.75 23.76 2.52
N PHE A 97 1.92 24.11 1.98
CA PHE A 97 2.39 23.61 0.69
C PHE A 97 2.56 22.07 0.67
N LEU A 98 3.09 21.48 1.74
CA LEU A 98 3.26 20.03 1.87
C LEU A 98 1.93 19.28 1.97
N LEU A 99 0.87 19.93 2.42
CA LEU A 99 -0.48 19.34 2.49
C LEU A 99 -1.25 19.43 1.16
N LEU A 100 -0.90 20.38 0.28
CA LEU A 100 -1.52 20.52 -1.05
C LEU A 100 -1.59 19.20 -1.84
N PRO A 101 -0.50 18.40 -1.98
CA PRO A 101 -0.55 17.16 -2.74
C PRO A 101 -1.49 16.10 -2.16
N MET A 102 -1.85 16.18 -0.87
CA MET A 102 -2.82 15.23 -0.28
C MET A 102 -4.26 15.47 -0.78
N VAL A 103 -4.56 16.68 -1.24
CA VAL A 103 -5.87 17.02 -1.83
C VAL A 103 -5.95 16.60 -3.29
N ILE A 104 -4.80 16.50 -3.97
CA ILE A 104 -4.74 16.12 -5.38
C ILE A 104 -5.16 14.64 -5.51
N PRO A 105 -6.16 14.32 -6.35
CA PRO A 105 -6.55 12.95 -6.64
C PRO A 105 -5.38 12.15 -7.20
N GLN A 106 -5.14 10.95 -6.65
CA GLN A 106 -4.00 10.11 -7.03
C GLN A 106 -3.93 9.82 -8.53
N ILE A 107 -5.08 9.69 -9.20
CA ILE A 107 -5.13 9.41 -10.64
C ILE A 107 -4.57 10.55 -11.50
N ILE A 108 -4.73 11.81 -11.06
CA ILE A 108 -4.21 12.97 -11.79
C ILE A 108 -2.69 12.99 -11.69
N SER A 109 -2.14 12.78 -10.49
CA SER A 109 -0.70 12.66 -10.26
C SER A 109 -0.09 11.53 -11.10
N ALA A 110 -0.74 10.37 -11.14
CA ALA A 110 -0.28 9.23 -11.96
C ALA A 110 -0.19 9.58 -13.45
N MET A 111 -1.21 10.26 -14.01
CA MET A 111 -1.17 10.70 -15.40
C MET A 111 -0.08 11.73 -15.68
N ALA A 112 0.16 12.64 -14.74
CA ALA A 112 1.23 13.64 -14.86
C ALA A 112 2.61 12.97 -14.86
N PHE A 113 2.87 12.05 -13.93
CA PHE A 113 4.12 11.29 -13.90
C PHE A 113 4.30 10.44 -15.15
N TYR A 114 3.25 9.77 -15.63
CA TYR A 114 3.30 9.00 -16.87
C TYR A 114 3.77 9.87 -18.06
N ARG A 115 3.14 11.04 -18.26
CA ARG A 115 3.53 12.00 -19.31
C ARG A 115 4.98 12.48 -19.18
N LEU A 116 5.48 12.62 -17.95
CA LEU A 116 6.84 13.10 -17.67
C LEU A 116 7.90 11.99 -17.84
N TRP A 117 7.58 10.75 -17.48
CA TRP A 117 8.50 9.62 -17.54
C TRP A 117 8.65 9.00 -18.93
N VAL A 118 7.62 9.06 -19.77
CA VAL A 118 7.68 8.62 -21.18
C VAL A 118 8.88 9.20 -21.93
N PRO A 119 9.06 10.54 -22.03
CA PRO A 119 10.19 11.11 -22.77
C PRO A 119 11.55 10.86 -22.10
N LEU A 120 11.57 10.58 -20.79
CA LEU A 120 12.79 10.31 -20.03
C LEU A 120 13.21 8.83 -20.10
N GLY A 121 12.39 7.95 -20.69
CA GLY A 121 12.67 6.50 -20.74
C GLY A 121 12.65 5.83 -19.37
N LEU A 122 11.94 6.43 -18.41
CA LEU A 122 11.91 5.98 -17.01
C LEU A 122 10.78 4.98 -16.73
N LEU A 123 9.85 4.78 -17.67
CA LEU A 123 8.78 3.79 -17.53
C LEU A 123 9.34 2.38 -17.36
N ASP A 124 8.76 1.62 -16.44
CA ASP A 124 9.14 0.25 -16.10
C ASP A 124 10.60 0.09 -15.61
N THR A 125 11.20 1.16 -15.08
CA THR A 125 12.56 1.12 -14.51
C THR A 125 12.58 1.37 -13.01
N TYR A 126 13.58 0.82 -12.31
CA TYR A 126 13.80 1.08 -10.88
C TYR A 126 14.18 2.55 -10.59
N ALA A 127 14.71 3.27 -11.58
CA ALA A 127 15.02 4.70 -11.45
C ALA A 127 13.79 5.60 -11.61
N GLY A 128 12.79 5.12 -12.35
CA GLY A 128 11.49 5.74 -12.56
C GLY A 128 10.39 5.20 -11.67
N MET A 129 10.72 4.57 -10.54
CA MET A 129 9.74 4.30 -9.48
C MET A 129 8.97 5.55 -9.07
#